data_AF-A0A8T3SAI5-F1
#
_entry.id   AF-A0A8T3SAI5-F1
#
_cell.length_a   1.000
_cell.length_b   1.000
_cell.length_c   1.000
_cell.angle_alpha   90.00
_cell.angle_beta   90.00
_cell.angle_gamma   90.00
#
_symmetry.space_group_name_H-M   'P 1'
#
loop_
_entity.id
_entity.type
_entity.pdbx_description
1 polymer ?
#
loop_
_entity_poly.entity_id
_entity_poly.type
_entity_poly.pdbx_seq_one_letter_code
_entity_poly.pdbx_strand_id
1 'polypeptide(L)'
;MSRTIELIAGLLLVLVGLVVLASEPLLSFLRGLGVGDDVLRWWPIVIIGASLFFLVPGFLGGPSRRLRAGMVIPGALLAGVGIALLYTSLTDRWGAWAYLWSVAPFSFGLGMYAAGWIADAPAFKWIGSGIAAGGVVAYLVFATAFGGEAFRLVAAIGILALGLALTVGGLADRLSRKSSA
;
A
#
# COMPACT_ATOMS: atom_id res chain seq x y z
N MET A 1 -5.49 -23.95 18.26
CA MET A 1 -4.55 -22.86 17.89
C MET A 1 -3.19 -23.23 18.47
N SER A 2 -2.07 -22.97 17.77
CA SER A 2 -0.74 -23.46 18.21
C SER A 2 -0.20 -22.62 19.38
N ARG A 3 0.32 -23.26 20.44
CA ARG A 3 0.97 -22.59 21.59
C ARG A 3 2.11 -21.65 21.16
N THR A 4 2.78 -21.94 20.05
CA THR A 4 3.82 -21.07 19.47
C THR A 4 3.23 -19.76 18.95
N ILE A 5 2.03 -19.78 18.35
CA ILE A 5 1.37 -18.58 17.85
C ILE A 5 0.99 -17.66 19.02
N GLU A 6 0.49 -18.23 20.11
CA GLU A 6 0.15 -17.49 21.34
C GLU A 6 1.39 -16.83 21.95
N LEU A 7 2.51 -17.57 22.04
CA LEU A 7 3.78 -17.02 22.53
C LEU A 7 4.32 -15.90 21.62
N ILE A 8 4.31 -16.10 20.30
CA ILE A 8 4.77 -15.08 19.35
C ILE A 8 3.88 -13.84 19.43
N ALA A 9 2.55 -14.00 19.45
CA ALA A 9 1.62 -12.89 19.56
C ALA A 9 1.81 -12.13 20.88
N GLY A 10 1.92 -12.85 22.00
CA GLY A 10 2.19 -12.25 23.31
C GLY A 10 3.51 -11.49 23.34
N LEU A 11 4.58 -12.08 22.81
CA LEU A 11 5.89 -11.43 22.72
C LEU A 11 5.85 -10.18 21.84
N LEU A 12 5.20 -10.24 20.68
CA LEU A 12 5.03 -9.09 19.79
C LEU A 12 4.28 -7.97 20.48
N LEU A 13 3.20 -8.27 21.21
CA LEU A 13 2.44 -7.27 21.96
C LEU A 13 3.29 -6.63 23.07
N VAL A 14 4.09 -7.41 23.79
CA VAL A 14 5.03 -6.89 24.80
C VAL A 14 6.06 -5.97 24.15
N LEU A 15 6.67 -6.38 23.04
CA LEU A 15 7.65 -5.57 22.32
C LEU A 15 7.04 -4.25 21.82
N VAL A 16 5.85 -4.30 21.23
CA VAL A 16 5.12 -3.09 20.79
C VAL A 16 4.81 -2.20 21.98
N GLY A 17 4.33 -2.76 23.09
CA GLY A 17 4.06 -2.02 24.31
C GLY A 17 5.30 -1.33 24.88
N LEU A 18 6.45 -2.03 24.88
CA LEU A 18 7.74 -1.46 25.32
C LEU A 18 8.21 -0.33 24.40
N VAL A 19 8.06 -0.47 23.07
CA VAL A 19 8.40 0.57 22.11
C VAL A 19 7.53 1.81 22.30
N VAL A 20 6.22 1.61 22.50
CA VAL A 20 5.28 2.72 22.78
C VAL A 20 5.60 3.39 24.12
N LEU A 21 5.92 2.61 25.16
CA LEU A 21 6.32 3.17 26.45
C LEU A 21 7.63 3.96 26.38
N ALA A 22 8.56 3.49 25.54
CA ALA A 22 9.87 4.11 25.36
C ALA A 22 9.88 5.28 24.36
N SER A 23 8.76 5.58 23.67
CA SER A 23 8.77 6.60 22.61
C SER A 23 9.08 8.00 23.15
N GLU A 24 8.48 8.39 24.27
CA GLU A 24 8.72 9.69 24.93
C GLU A 24 10.18 9.87 25.41
N PRO A 25 10.76 8.94 26.20
CA PRO A 25 12.16 9.08 26.61
C PRO A 25 13.13 8.98 25.41
N LEU A 26 12.81 8.19 24.37
CA LEU A 26 13.63 8.12 23.16
C LEU A 26 13.61 9.45 22.39
N LEU A 27 12.44 10.06 22.20
CA LEU A 27 12.32 11.35 21.53
C LEU A 27 13.04 12.47 22.29
N SER A 28 12.93 12.48 23.62
CA SER A 28 13.67 13.46 24.45
C SER A 28 15.19 13.28 24.37
N PHE A 29 15.67 12.02 24.35
CA PHE A 29 17.08 11.72 24.10
C PHE A 29 17.55 12.21 22.71
N LEU A 30 16.77 11.94 21.66
CA LEU A 30 17.09 12.38 20.29
C LEU A 30 17.12 13.91 20.16
N ARG A 31 16.20 14.62 20.80
CA ARG A 31 16.21 16.08 20.88
C ARG A 31 17.46 16.59 21.60
N GLY A 32 17.91 15.91 22.65
CA GLY A 32 19.17 16.20 23.35
C GLY A 32 20.42 16.06 22.48
N LEU A 33 20.36 15.25 21.42
CA LEU A 33 21.41 15.11 20.41
C LEU A 33 21.33 16.15 19.28
N GLY A 34 20.40 17.11 19.36
CA GLY A 34 20.19 18.15 18.34
C GLY A 34 19.39 17.67 17.13
N VAL A 35 18.74 16.50 17.19
CA VAL A 35 17.83 16.04 16.13
C VAL A 35 16.52 16.81 16.24
N GLY A 36 16.32 17.78 15.35
CA GLY A 36 15.08 18.56 15.29
C GLY A 36 13.87 17.71 14.87
N ASP A 37 12.68 18.11 15.29
CA ASP A 37 11.42 17.44 14.93
C ASP A 37 11.22 17.37 13.40
N ASP A 38 11.78 18.33 12.65
CA ASP A 38 11.77 18.32 11.19
C ASP A 38 12.50 17.12 10.59
N VAL A 39 13.63 16.70 11.16
CA VAL A 39 14.38 15.52 10.72
C VAL A 39 13.60 14.24 11.04
N LEU A 40 12.97 14.19 12.21
CA LEU A 40 12.16 13.06 12.63
C LEU A 40 10.97 12.83 11.68
N ARG A 41 10.40 13.87 11.08
CA ARG A 41 9.32 13.73 10.07
C ARG A 41 9.73 12.95 8.83
N TRP A 42 11.03 12.83 8.52
CA TRP A 42 11.55 12.09 7.37
C TRP A 42 11.74 10.59 7.64
N TRP A 43 11.46 10.08 8.83
CA TRP A 43 11.63 8.67 9.17
C TRP A 43 11.06 7.66 8.12
N PRO A 44 9.94 7.93 7.39
CA PRO A 44 9.42 7.00 6.40
C PRO A 44 10.35 6.80 5.20
N ILE A 45 11.34 7.68 4.99
CA ILE A 45 12.35 7.51 3.94
C ILE A 45 13.14 6.21 4.11
N VAL A 46 13.30 5.72 5.35
CA VAL A 46 13.94 4.43 5.63
C VAL A 46 13.11 3.28 5.06
N ILE A 47 11.77 3.36 5.15
CA ILE A 47 10.86 2.37 4.54
C ILE A 47 10.97 2.42 3.02
N ILE A 48 11.03 3.62 2.43
CA ILE A 48 11.23 3.79 0.99
C ILE A 48 12.60 3.23 0.57
N GLY A 49 13.66 3.51 1.33
CA GLY A 49 14.99 2.92 1.10
C GLY A 49 14.97 1.39 1.17
N ALA A 50 14.29 0.81 2.17
CA ALA A 50 14.08 -0.63 2.27
C ALA A 50 13.29 -1.18 1.07
N SER A 51 12.33 -0.43 0.52
CA SER A 51 11.62 -0.84 -0.70
C SER A 51 12.55 -0.98 -1.90
N LEU A 52 13.54 -0.10 -2.04
CA LEU A 52 14.52 -0.14 -3.12
C LEU A 52 15.38 -1.40 -3.04
N PHE A 53 15.71 -1.86 -1.83
CA PHE A 53 16.43 -3.13 -1.63
C PHE A 53 15.70 -4.32 -2.27
N PHE A 54 14.37 -4.30 -2.34
CA PHE A 54 13.58 -5.33 -3.00
C PHE A 54 13.33 -5.05 -4.49
N LEU A 55 13.00 -3.81 -4.84
CA LEU A 55 12.61 -3.43 -6.20
C LEU A 55 13.80 -3.45 -7.18
N VAL A 56 14.96 -2.94 -6.77
CA VAL A 56 16.17 -2.85 -7.61
C VAL A 56 16.59 -4.24 -8.13
N PRO A 57 16.85 -5.26 -7.28
CA PRO A 57 17.18 -6.61 -7.77
C PRO A 57 15.97 -7.31 -8.43
N GLY A 58 14.75 -6.98 -8.01
CA GLY A 58 13.52 -7.49 -8.64
C GLY A 58 13.40 -7.13 -10.12
N PHE A 59 13.80 -5.92 -10.50
CA PHE A 59 13.73 -5.44 -11.89
C PHE A 59 15.05 -5.57 -12.68
N LEU A 60 16.21 -5.36 -12.06
CA LEU A 60 17.47 -5.15 -12.80
C LEU A 60 18.30 -6.40 -13.09
N GLY A 61 18.04 -7.56 -12.47
CA GLY A 61 18.76 -8.78 -12.88
C GLY A 61 18.98 -9.83 -11.80
N GLY A 62 18.87 -11.08 -12.22
CA GLY A 62 19.12 -12.27 -11.43
C GLY A 62 18.75 -13.52 -12.24
N PRO A 63 19.43 -14.68 -12.06
CA PRO A 63 19.20 -15.88 -12.89
C PRO A 63 17.78 -16.45 -12.78
N SER A 64 17.08 -16.20 -11.67
CA SER A 64 15.78 -16.78 -11.38
C SER A 64 14.66 -15.74 -11.52
N ARG A 65 13.83 -15.90 -12.57
CA ARG A 65 12.60 -15.13 -12.77
C ARG A 65 11.66 -15.21 -11.56
N ARG A 66 11.58 -16.38 -10.91
CA ARG A 66 10.70 -16.61 -9.75
C ARG A 66 11.15 -15.81 -8.52
N LEU A 67 12.45 -15.81 -8.21
CA LEU A 67 12.97 -15.04 -7.07
C LEU A 67 12.75 -13.55 -7.27
N ARG A 68 13.05 -13.04 -8.47
CA ARG A 68 12.79 -11.63 -8.82
C ARG A 68 11.31 -11.26 -8.66
N ALA A 69 10.41 -12.07 -9.21
CA ALA A 69 8.97 -11.85 -9.08
C ALA A 69 8.52 -11.83 -7.60
N GLY A 70 9.07 -12.71 -6.76
CA GLY A 70 8.80 -12.74 -5.33
C GLY A 70 9.28 -11.49 -4.57
N MET A 71 10.35 -10.84 -5.02
CA MET A 71 10.89 -9.63 -4.38
C MET A 71 10.08 -8.36 -4.71
N VAL A 72 9.48 -8.28 -5.90
CA VAL A 72 8.75 -7.07 -6.30
C VAL A 72 7.48 -6.85 -5.48
N ILE A 73 6.85 -7.92 -4.97
CA ILE A 73 5.64 -7.82 -4.12
C ILE A 73 5.91 -7.05 -2.81
N PRO A 74 6.84 -7.48 -1.92
CA PRO A 74 7.17 -6.72 -0.71
C PRO A 74 7.77 -5.36 -1.04
N GLY A 75 8.55 -5.24 -2.12
CA GLY A 75 9.09 -3.95 -2.57
C GLY A 75 7.99 -2.94 -2.91
N ALA A 76 6.97 -3.34 -3.68
CA ALA A 76 5.86 -2.46 -4.03
C ALA A 76 5.05 -2.05 -2.79
N LEU A 77 4.77 -3.00 -1.89
CA LEU A 77 4.07 -2.74 -0.63
C LEU A 77 4.81 -1.70 0.23
N LEU A 78 6.11 -1.89 0.45
CA LEU A 78 6.94 -0.97 1.22
C LEU A 78 7.04 0.41 0.55
N ALA A 79 7.14 0.46 -0.78
CA ALA A 79 7.18 1.73 -1.51
C ALA A 79 5.88 2.51 -1.33
N GLY A 80 4.71 1.87 -1.56
CA GLY A 80 3.43 2.55 -1.44
C GLY A 80 3.09 2.97 -0.01
N VAL A 81 3.31 2.09 0.97
CA VAL A 81 3.11 2.42 2.39
C VAL A 81 4.11 3.48 2.84
N GLY A 82 5.38 3.37 2.45
CA GLY A 82 6.42 4.35 2.78
C GLY A 82 6.13 5.74 2.22
N ILE A 83 5.67 5.84 0.97
CA ILE A 83 5.24 7.10 0.35
C ILE A 83 4.02 7.69 1.09
N ALA A 84 3.02 6.87 1.41
CA ALA A 84 1.84 7.33 2.13
C ALA A 84 2.19 7.82 3.54
N LEU A 85 3.07 7.10 4.26
CA LEU A 85 3.56 7.51 5.57
C LEU A 85 4.41 8.78 5.49
N LEU A 86 5.23 8.93 4.45
CA LEU A 86 6.01 10.15 4.21
C LEU A 86 5.06 11.34 4.01
N TYR A 87 4.03 11.18 3.19
CA TYR A 87 3.00 12.20 3.00
C TYR A 87 2.31 12.59 4.32
N THR A 88 1.85 11.62 5.11
CA THR A 88 1.15 11.92 6.38
C THR A 88 2.07 12.55 7.40
N SER A 89 3.34 12.12 7.47
CA SER A 89 4.35 12.65 8.39
C SER A 89 4.76 14.09 8.05
N LEU A 90 4.95 14.41 6.76
CA LEU A 90 5.33 15.75 6.32
C LEU A 90 4.17 16.75 6.37
N THR A 91 2.94 16.30 6.13
CA THR A 91 1.74 17.17 6.15
C THR A 91 1.03 17.23 7.50
N ASP A 92 1.49 16.44 8.48
CA ASP A 92 0.88 16.24 9.78
C ASP A 92 -0.61 15.83 9.70
N ARG A 93 -0.96 15.05 8.67
CA ARG A 93 -2.33 14.59 8.39
C ARG A 93 -2.53 13.14 8.76
N TRP A 94 -2.19 12.76 9.99
CA TRP A 94 -2.35 11.39 10.48
C TRP A 94 -3.80 10.87 10.43
N GLY A 95 -4.78 11.77 10.53
CA GLY A 95 -6.20 11.44 10.33
C GLY A 95 -6.53 10.89 8.92
N ALA A 96 -5.69 11.18 7.91
CA ALA A 96 -5.85 10.62 6.57
C ALA A 96 -5.71 9.09 6.55
N TRP A 97 -5.07 8.49 7.57
CA TRP A 97 -4.90 7.05 7.66
C TRP A 97 -6.23 6.27 7.73
N ALA A 98 -7.33 6.94 8.10
CA ALA A 98 -8.68 6.36 8.03
C ALA A 98 -9.06 5.84 6.63
N TYR A 99 -8.47 6.40 5.57
CA TYR A 99 -8.71 5.98 4.18
C TYR A 99 -7.42 5.64 3.42
N LEU A 100 -6.28 6.21 3.81
CA LEU A 100 -5.01 6.06 3.09
C LEU A 100 -4.39 4.66 3.26
N TRP A 101 -4.78 3.91 4.29
CA TRP A 101 -4.30 2.53 4.51
C TRP A 101 -4.59 1.59 3.32
N SER A 102 -5.59 1.90 2.51
CA SER A 102 -5.95 1.19 1.27
C SER A 102 -4.83 1.22 0.21
N VAL A 103 -3.83 2.09 0.36
CA VAL A 103 -2.58 2.04 -0.40
C VAL A 103 -1.85 0.69 -0.24
N ALA A 104 -2.00 0.01 0.90
CA ALA A 104 -1.37 -1.28 1.15
C ALA A 104 -1.89 -2.37 0.21
N PRO A 105 -3.20 -2.70 0.18
CA PRO A 105 -3.72 -3.65 -0.81
C PRO A 105 -3.51 -3.18 -2.25
N PHE A 106 -3.62 -1.87 -2.53
CA PHE A 106 -3.32 -1.34 -3.87
C PHE A 106 -1.90 -1.69 -4.32
N SER A 107 -0.91 -1.39 -3.47
CA SER A 107 0.50 -1.62 -3.76
C SER A 107 0.86 -3.10 -3.80
N PHE A 108 0.22 -3.91 -2.95
CA PHE A 108 0.31 -5.36 -3.03
C PHE A 108 -0.19 -5.88 -4.39
N GLY A 109 -1.34 -5.37 -4.86
CA GLY A 109 -1.90 -5.69 -6.18
C GLY A 109 -0.95 -5.31 -7.32
N LEU A 110 -0.35 -4.11 -7.29
CA LEU A 110 0.67 -3.69 -8.24
C LEU A 110 1.91 -4.60 -8.21
N GLY A 111 2.36 -4.96 -7.01
CA GLY A 111 3.47 -5.89 -6.82
C GLY A 111 3.19 -7.26 -7.45
N MET A 112 2.00 -7.81 -7.24
CA MET A 112 1.59 -9.09 -7.86
C MET A 112 1.47 -8.97 -9.37
N TYR A 113 0.95 -7.85 -9.88
CA TYR A 113 0.87 -7.61 -11.32
C TYR A 113 2.27 -7.61 -11.96
N ALA A 114 3.22 -6.86 -11.37
CA ALA A 114 4.61 -6.83 -11.81
C ALA A 114 5.28 -8.20 -11.68
N ALA A 115 5.05 -8.93 -10.58
CA ALA A 115 5.53 -10.29 -10.39
C ALA A 115 5.00 -11.25 -11.48
N GLY A 116 3.70 -11.17 -11.81
CA GLY A 116 3.09 -11.94 -12.89
C GLY A 116 3.64 -11.60 -14.26
N TRP A 117 4.09 -10.36 -14.47
CA TRP A 117 4.80 -9.96 -15.68
C TRP A 117 6.22 -10.53 -15.76
N ILE A 118 6.98 -10.48 -14.66
CA ILE A 118 8.36 -11.00 -14.62
C ILE A 118 8.41 -12.54 -14.73
N ALA A 119 7.43 -13.23 -14.13
CA ALA A 119 7.36 -14.68 -14.09
C ALA A 119 6.51 -15.31 -15.21
N ASP A 120 6.00 -14.51 -16.16
CA ASP A 120 5.08 -14.95 -17.21
C ASP A 120 3.88 -15.75 -16.67
N ALA A 121 3.29 -15.27 -15.57
CA ALA A 121 2.17 -15.90 -14.89
C ALA A 121 0.90 -15.04 -15.06
N PRO A 122 0.03 -15.34 -16.06
CA PRO A 122 -1.15 -14.52 -16.37
C PRO A 122 -2.13 -14.41 -15.19
N ALA A 123 -2.28 -15.49 -14.42
CA ALA A 123 -3.14 -15.50 -13.23
C ALA A 123 -2.72 -14.43 -12.21
N PHE A 124 -1.42 -14.26 -11.97
CA PHE A 124 -0.91 -13.24 -11.03
C PHE A 124 -1.20 -11.83 -11.51
N LYS A 125 -1.16 -11.58 -12.83
CA LYS A 125 -1.54 -10.29 -13.41
C LYS A 125 -3.01 -9.97 -13.13
N TRP A 126 -3.91 -10.89 -13.44
CA TRP A 126 -5.35 -10.71 -13.25
C TRP A 126 -5.73 -10.51 -11.79
N ILE A 127 -5.22 -11.37 -10.89
CA ILE A 127 -5.48 -11.25 -9.45
C ILE A 127 -4.87 -9.93 -8.93
N GLY A 128 -3.65 -9.59 -9.35
CA GLY A 128 -2.98 -8.34 -8.97
C GLY A 128 -3.78 -7.10 -9.36
N SER A 129 -4.26 -7.04 -10.61
CA SER A 129 -5.12 -5.95 -11.08
C SER A 129 -6.44 -5.87 -10.30
N GLY A 130 -7.05 -7.02 -9.99
CA GLY A 130 -8.27 -7.07 -9.18
C GLY A 130 -8.07 -6.52 -7.77
N ILE A 131 -6.98 -6.92 -7.09
CA ILE A 131 -6.65 -6.40 -5.75
C ILE A 131 -6.30 -4.90 -5.82
N ALA A 132 -5.56 -4.46 -6.85
CA ALA A 132 -5.25 -3.05 -7.03
C ALA A 132 -6.52 -2.21 -7.22
N ALA A 133 -7.43 -2.65 -8.11
CA ALA A 133 -8.72 -2.01 -8.31
C ALA A 133 -9.55 -1.99 -7.02
N GLY A 134 -9.58 -3.09 -6.27
CA GLY A 134 -10.22 -3.18 -4.96
C GLY A 134 -9.64 -2.18 -3.94
N GLY A 135 -8.31 -1.97 -3.95
CA GLY A 135 -7.64 -0.96 -3.15
C GLY A 135 -8.08 0.47 -3.51
N VAL A 136 -8.23 0.77 -4.80
CA VAL A 136 -8.77 2.07 -5.26
C VAL A 136 -10.24 2.24 -4.83
N VAL A 137 -11.07 1.21 -5.00
CA VAL A 137 -12.47 1.26 -4.56
C VAL A 137 -12.54 1.48 -3.04
N ALA A 138 -11.76 0.73 -2.27
CA ALA A 138 -11.67 0.90 -0.82
C ALA A 138 -11.26 2.33 -0.47
N TYR A 139 -10.18 2.85 -1.08
CA TYR A 139 -9.75 4.22 -0.91
C TYR A 139 -10.91 5.19 -1.12
N LEU A 140 -11.61 5.11 -2.24
CA LEU A 140 -12.71 6.02 -2.56
C LEU A 140 -13.86 5.91 -1.55
N VAL A 141 -14.26 4.70 -1.17
CA VAL A 141 -15.32 4.49 -0.17
C VAL A 141 -14.92 5.10 1.18
N PHE A 142 -13.74 4.78 1.68
CA PHE A 142 -13.26 5.29 2.97
C PHE A 142 -12.98 6.79 2.94
N ALA A 143 -12.45 7.30 1.82
CA ALA A 143 -12.22 8.74 1.60
C ALA A 143 -13.55 9.52 1.59
N THR A 144 -14.61 8.95 1.03
CA THR A 144 -15.95 9.55 1.04
C THR A 144 -16.55 9.53 2.44
N ALA A 145 -16.40 8.42 3.17
CA ALA A 145 -16.98 8.27 4.51
C ALA A 145 -16.24 9.08 5.59
N PHE A 146 -14.90 9.10 5.54
CA PHE A 146 -14.04 9.59 6.62
C PHE A 146 -13.12 10.76 6.21
N GLY A 147 -13.08 11.13 4.93
CA GLY A 147 -12.28 12.27 4.46
C GLY A 147 -12.87 13.63 4.83
N GLY A 148 -12.03 14.67 4.75
CA GLY A 148 -12.47 16.07 4.82
C GLY A 148 -13.32 16.46 3.61
N GLU A 149 -14.03 17.59 3.68
CA GLU A 149 -15.08 17.99 2.73
C GLU A 149 -14.63 17.96 1.25
N ALA A 150 -13.45 18.49 0.95
CA ALA A 150 -12.85 18.44 -0.40
C ALA A 150 -12.54 17.01 -0.88
N PHE A 151 -12.19 16.13 0.04
CA PHE A 151 -11.79 14.75 -0.25
C PHE A 151 -13.02 13.87 -0.53
N ARG A 152 -14.15 14.14 0.14
CA ARG A 152 -15.42 13.47 -0.13
C ARG A 152 -15.91 13.76 -1.55
N LEU A 153 -15.74 14.99 -2.01
CA LEU A 153 -16.15 15.38 -3.37
C LEU A 153 -15.33 14.65 -4.43
N VAL A 154 -14.00 14.64 -4.30
CA VAL A 154 -13.09 13.93 -5.22
C VAL A 154 -13.38 12.43 -5.21
N ALA A 155 -13.60 11.85 -4.04
CA ALA A 155 -13.90 10.43 -3.91
C ALA A 155 -15.27 10.06 -4.51
N ALA A 156 -16.30 10.87 -4.27
CA ALA A 156 -17.62 10.69 -4.88
C ALA A 156 -17.56 10.77 -6.41
N ILE A 157 -16.83 11.76 -6.96
CA ILE A 157 -16.60 11.88 -8.41
C ILE A 157 -15.86 10.64 -8.93
N GLY A 158 -14.85 10.16 -8.21
CA GLY A 158 -14.12 8.94 -8.57
C GLY A 158 -15.00 7.70 -8.63
N ILE A 159 -15.90 7.51 -7.65
CA ILE A 159 -16.85 6.38 -7.63
C ILE A 159 -17.80 6.46 -8.81
N LEU A 160 -18.34 7.64 -9.10
CA LEU A 160 -19.24 7.85 -10.23
C LEU A 160 -18.54 7.59 -11.56
N ALA A 161 -17.32 8.10 -11.73
CA ALA A 161 -16.52 7.88 -12.94
C ALA A 161 -16.19 6.39 -13.13
N LEU A 162 -15.80 5.69 -12.06
CA LEU A 162 -15.49 4.26 -12.11
C LEU A 162 -16.75 3.43 -12.42
N GLY A 163 -17.88 3.72 -11.78
CA GLY A 163 -19.15 3.06 -12.06
C GLY A 163 -19.62 3.28 -13.50
N LEU A 164 -19.45 4.49 -14.02
CA LEU A 164 -19.75 4.80 -15.42
C LEU A 164 -18.83 4.04 -16.39
N ALA A 165 -17.53 3.99 -16.11
CA ALA A 165 -16.57 3.27 -16.95
C ALA A 165 -16.89 1.76 -17.01
N LEU A 166 -17.23 1.15 -15.87
CA LEU A 166 -17.60 -0.27 -15.79
C LEU A 166 -18.92 -0.57 -16.50
N THR A 167 -19.92 0.31 -16.39
CA THR A 167 -21.21 0.14 -17.06
C THR A 167 -21.08 0.31 -18.57
N VAL A 168 -20.34 1.31 -19.05
CA VAL A 168 -20.07 1.51 -20.47
C VAL A 168 -19.26 0.35 -21.05
N GLY A 169 -18.18 -0.06 -20.36
CA GLY A 169 -17.38 -1.22 -20.77
C GLY A 169 -18.21 -2.51 -20.84
N GLY A 170 -19.03 -2.77 -19.83
CA GLY A 170 -19.92 -3.93 -19.81
C GLY A 170 -21.00 -3.90 -20.89
N LEU A 171 -21.49 -2.72 -21.26
CA LEU A 171 -22.46 -2.55 -22.33
C LEU A 171 -21.83 -2.77 -23.71
N ALA A 172 -20.62 -2.23 -23.94
CA ALA A 172 -19.87 -2.42 -25.18
C ALA A 172 -19.57 -3.91 -25.45
N ASP A 173 -19.18 -4.66 -24.42
CA ASP A 173 -18.94 -6.11 -24.50
C ASP A 173 -20.20 -6.94 -24.76
N ARG A 174 -21.37 -6.44 -24.36
CA ARG A 174 -22.65 -7.09 -24.69
C ARG A 174 -23.05 -6.83 -26.14
N LEU A 175 -22.82 -5.62 -26.64
CA LEU A 175 -23.15 -5.25 -28.02
C LEU A 175 -22.23 -5.94 -29.03
N SER A 176 -20.92 -6.08 -28.73
CA SER A 176 -20.00 -6.77 -29.64
C SER A 176 -20.32 -8.26 -29.83
N ARG A 177 -20.79 -8.93 -28.76
CA ARG A 177 -21.23 -10.34 -28.81
C ARG A 177 -22.53 -10.57 -29.57
N LYS A 178 -23.37 -9.54 -29.71
CA LYS A 178 -24.66 -9.62 -30.41
C LYS A 178 -24.54 -9.33 -31.91
N SER A 179 -23.41 -8.74 -32.35
CA SER A 179 -23.11 -8.42 -33.74
C SER A 179 -22.37 -9.54 -34.48
N SER A 180 -21.84 -10.53 -33.76
CA SER A 180 -21.08 -11.67 -34.31
C SER A 180 -21.88 -12.98 -34.38
N ALA A 181 -23.18 -12.92 -34.07
CA ALA A 181 -24.16 -13.99 -34.24
C ALA A 181 -25.19 -13.56 -35.32
#